data_AF-A0A8C6W964-F1
#
_entry.id   AF-A0A8C6W964-F1
#
_cell.length_a   1.000
_cell.length_b   1.000
_cell.length_c   1.000
_cell.angle_alpha   90.00
_cell.angle_beta   90.00
_cell.angle_gamma   90.00
#
_symmetry.space_group_name_H-M   'P 1'
#
loop_
_entity.id
_entity.type
_entity.pdbx_description
1 polymer ?
#
loop_
_entity_poly.entity_id
_entity_poly.type
_entity_poly.pdbx_seq_one_letter_code
_entity_poly.pdbx_strand_id
1 'polypeptide(L)'
;QEGQGGDYLLWKILKTIMQLCHDRGYLVTRDELNQTLEEFKAQFGDKTDLTVLVTHNDDPTDQIFVFFPGEPKVGIKTIKQGMTPSAKQSMVDMAPKYVPEQFLQQELLINITEYELVPKHMVMTKEEVTELLARYKLQESQLPRIQAWGPVAPHFGIK
;
A
#
# COMPACT_ATOMS: atom_id res chain seq x y z
N GLN A 1 23.51 -21.11 2.69
CA GLN A 1 22.13 -21.20 3.21
C GLN A 1 21.69 -19.77 3.56
N GLU A 2 21.39 -18.93 2.56
CA GLU A 2 20.94 -17.54 2.78
C GLU A 2 19.65 -17.21 1.99
N GLY A 3 19.21 -18.07 1.07
CA GLY A 3 18.05 -17.81 0.22
C GLY A 3 16.68 -18.05 0.86
N GLN A 4 16.54 -18.94 1.86
CA GLN A 4 15.21 -19.29 2.37
C GLN A 4 14.54 -18.20 3.22
N GLY A 5 15.32 -17.35 3.88
CA GLY A 5 14.79 -16.27 4.73
C GLY A 5 14.30 -15.05 3.93
N GLY A 6 14.98 -14.73 2.82
CA GLY A 6 14.64 -13.59 1.97
C GLY A 6 13.28 -13.74 1.31
N ASP A 7 13.00 -14.91 0.73
CA ASP A 7 11.73 -15.20 0.05
C ASP A 7 10.53 -15.05 0.99
N TYR A 8 10.66 -15.54 2.23
CA TYR A 8 9.60 -15.47 3.23
C TYR A 8 9.29 -14.02 3.63
N LEU A 9 10.34 -13.21 3.86
CA LEU A 9 10.17 -11.80 4.19
C LEU A 9 9.47 -11.05 3.06
N LEU A 10 9.89 -11.29 1.82
CA LEU A 10 9.31 -10.63 0.65
C LEU A 10 7.86 -11.04 0.42
N TRP A 11 7.55 -12.33 0.54
CA TRP A 11 6.18 -12.85 0.52
C TRP A 11 5.32 -12.21 1.61
N LYS A 12 5.84 -12.12 2.85
CA LYS A 12 5.10 -11.56 3.98
C LYS A 12 4.81 -10.07 3.78
N ILE A 13 5.80 -9.30 3.33
CA ILE A 13 5.64 -7.87 3.01
C ILE A 13 4.63 -7.69 1.89
N LEU A 14 4.73 -8.47 0.81
CA LEU A 14 3.79 -8.39 -0.31
C LEU A 14 2.36 -8.67 0.15
N LYS A 15 2.17 -9.69 0.98
CA LYS A 15 0.86 -10.03 1.55
C LYS A 15 0.27 -8.88 2.37
N THR A 16 1.07 -8.22 3.20
CA THR A 16 0.63 -7.02 3.94
C THR A 16 0.27 -5.88 2.99
N ILE A 17 1.04 -5.66 1.92
CA ILE A 17 0.74 -4.63 0.91
C ILE A 17 -0.57 -4.94 0.18
N MET A 18 -0.82 -6.20 -0.19
CA MET A 18 -2.07 -6.60 -0.84
C MET A 18 -3.29 -6.36 0.07
N GLN A 19 -3.14 -6.64 1.37
CA GLN A 19 -4.18 -6.32 2.37
C GLN A 19 -4.39 -4.81 2.48
N LEU A 20 -3.31 -4.03 2.52
CA LEU A 20 -3.37 -2.57 2.55
C LEU A 20 -4.06 -2.00 1.29
N CYS A 21 -3.72 -2.48 0.10
CA CYS A 21 -4.39 -2.09 -1.15
C CYS A 21 -5.88 -2.43 -1.12
N HIS A 22 -6.24 -3.63 -0.64
CA HIS A 22 -7.63 -4.03 -0.48
C HIS A 22 -8.38 -3.13 0.51
N ASP A 23 -7.80 -2.84 1.68
CA ASP A 23 -8.40 -1.96 2.70
C ASP A 23 -8.60 -0.53 2.20
N ARG A 24 -7.79 -0.09 1.24
CA ARG A 24 -7.92 1.20 0.55
C ARG A 24 -8.91 1.19 -0.63
N GLY A 25 -9.59 0.07 -0.89
CA GLY A 25 -10.58 -0.02 -1.98
C GLY A 25 -10.00 -0.35 -3.35
N TYR A 26 -8.75 -0.82 -3.43
CA TYR A 26 -8.17 -1.29 -4.69
C TYR A 26 -8.57 -2.74 -5.00
N LEU A 27 -8.58 -3.07 -6.28
CA LEU A 27 -8.96 -4.38 -6.78
C LEU A 27 -7.88 -5.41 -6.46
N VAL A 28 -8.12 -6.20 -5.41
CA VAL A 28 -7.28 -7.34 -5.01
C VAL A 28 -8.18 -8.56 -4.84
N THR A 29 -7.84 -9.65 -5.51
CA THR A 29 -8.61 -10.89 -5.48
C THR A 29 -8.37 -11.68 -4.19
N ARG A 30 -9.31 -12.57 -3.85
CA ARG A 30 -9.14 -13.48 -2.70
C ARG A 30 -7.94 -14.41 -2.85
N ASP A 31 -7.62 -14.79 -4.08
CA ASP A 31 -6.50 -15.68 -4.36
C ASP A 31 -5.17 -14.95 -4.12
N GLU A 32 -5.07 -13.67 -4.48
CA GLU A 32 -3.91 -12.82 -4.16
C GLU A 32 -3.75 -12.60 -2.64
N LEU A 33 -4.85 -12.40 -1.91
CA LEU A 33 -4.82 -12.26 -0.44
C LEU A 33 -4.44 -13.56 0.28
N ASN A 34 -4.86 -14.70 -0.26
CA ASN A 34 -4.62 -16.01 0.34
C ASN A 34 -3.40 -16.76 -0.22
N GLN A 35 -2.64 -16.12 -1.11
CA GLN A 35 -1.46 -16.71 -1.73
C GLN A 35 -0.51 -17.31 -0.69
N THR A 36 -0.16 -18.57 -0.92
CA THR A 36 0.81 -19.32 -0.13
C THR A 36 2.25 -18.99 -0.52
N LEU A 37 3.20 -19.29 0.37
CA LEU A 37 4.62 -19.10 0.07
C LEU A 37 5.06 -19.95 -1.14
N GLU A 38 4.50 -21.14 -1.31
CA GLU A 38 4.83 -22.02 -2.43
C GLU A 38 4.35 -21.46 -3.77
N GLU A 39 3.12 -20.96 -3.82
CA GLU A 39 2.56 -20.30 -5.01
C GLU A 39 3.33 -19.02 -5.34
N PHE A 40 3.70 -18.25 -4.33
CA PHE A 40 4.56 -17.07 -4.51
C PHE A 40 5.91 -17.46 -5.12
N LYS A 41 6.57 -18.50 -4.60
CA LYS A 41 7.83 -19.00 -5.16
C LYS A 41 7.66 -19.55 -6.58
N ALA A 42 6.53 -20.18 -6.90
CA ALA A 42 6.26 -20.65 -8.25
C ALA A 42 6.05 -19.48 -9.24
N GLN A 43 5.41 -18.40 -8.80
CA GLN A 43 5.10 -17.23 -9.64
C GLN A 43 6.31 -16.30 -9.82
N PHE A 44 7.02 -16.01 -8.72
CA PHE A 44 8.08 -15.02 -8.67
C PHE A 44 9.48 -15.63 -8.65
N GLY A 45 9.66 -16.86 -8.16
CA GLY A 45 10.96 -17.57 -8.16
C GLY A 45 12.12 -16.70 -7.65
N ASP A 46 13.28 -16.82 -8.28
CA ASP A 46 14.47 -15.98 -8.03
C ASP A 46 14.40 -14.59 -8.72
N LYS A 47 13.23 -14.15 -9.20
CA LYS A 47 13.13 -12.84 -9.86
C LYS A 47 13.37 -11.74 -8.82
N THR A 48 14.40 -10.95 -9.06
CA THR A 48 14.75 -9.77 -8.27
C THR A 48 13.72 -8.64 -8.41
N ASP A 49 12.99 -8.62 -9.51
CA ASP A 49 12.13 -7.51 -9.89
C ASP A 49 10.66 -7.85 -9.61
N LEU A 50 10.30 -7.77 -8.33
CA LEU A 50 8.91 -7.81 -7.90
C LEU A 50 8.28 -6.44 -8.15
N THR A 51 7.33 -6.42 -9.06
CA THR A 51 6.57 -5.22 -9.43
C THR A 51 5.10 -5.58 -9.44
N VAL A 52 4.30 -4.81 -8.72
CA VAL A 52 2.85 -5.00 -8.66
C VAL A 52 2.16 -3.69 -9.02
N LEU A 53 1.12 -3.80 -9.86
CA LEU A 53 0.24 -2.69 -10.22
C LEU A 53 -1.17 -3.08 -9.78
N VAL A 54 -1.79 -2.24 -8.96
CA VAL A 54 -3.16 -2.44 -8.45
C VAL A 54 -4.02 -1.26 -8.89
N THR A 55 -5.22 -1.53 -9.39
CA THR A 55 -6.16 -0.50 -9.89
C THR A 55 -7.30 -0.28 -8.89
N HIS A 56 -7.77 0.95 -8.71
CA HIS A 56 -8.88 1.25 -7.80
C HIS A 56 -10.21 0.67 -8.31
N ASN A 57 -11.12 0.29 -7.41
CA ASN A 57 -12.42 -0.28 -7.79
C ASN A 57 -13.34 0.73 -8.49
N ASP A 58 -13.35 1.98 -8.02
CA ASP A 58 -14.27 3.02 -8.53
C ASP A 58 -13.66 3.90 -9.63
N ASP A 59 -12.32 3.95 -9.73
CA ASP A 59 -11.61 4.82 -10.68
C ASP A 59 -10.44 4.06 -11.32
N PRO A 60 -10.58 3.58 -12.57
CA PRO A 60 -9.50 2.84 -13.24
C PRO A 60 -8.28 3.70 -13.59
N THR A 61 -8.38 5.02 -13.46
CA THR A 61 -7.25 5.95 -13.63
C THR A 61 -6.43 6.10 -12.34
N ASP A 62 -6.98 5.70 -11.19
CA ASP A 62 -6.25 5.61 -9.93
C ASP A 62 -5.61 4.23 -9.80
N GLN A 63 -4.28 4.21 -9.79
CA GLN A 63 -3.48 2.99 -9.75
C GLN A 63 -2.34 3.14 -8.75
N ILE A 64 -2.15 2.11 -7.94
CA ILE A 64 -0.99 1.98 -7.05
C ILE A 64 0.07 1.12 -7.75
N PHE A 65 1.27 1.67 -7.82
CA PHE A 65 2.45 0.96 -8.29
C PHE A 65 3.37 0.65 -7.11
N VAL A 66 3.61 -0.65 -6.86
CA VAL A 66 4.46 -1.14 -5.78
C VAL A 66 5.81 -1.57 -6.37
N PHE A 67 6.87 -1.01 -5.80
CA PHE A 67 8.25 -1.25 -6.23
C PHE A 67 9.14 -1.65 -5.05
N PHE A 68 9.89 -2.75 -5.21
CA PHE A 68 10.85 -3.22 -4.23
C PHE A 68 12.28 -2.89 -4.70
N PRO A 69 12.93 -1.88 -4.12
CA PRO A 69 14.29 -1.52 -4.49
C PRO A 69 15.30 -2.59 -4.06
N GLY A 70 16.23 -2.95 -4.94
CA GLY A 70 17.37 -3.82 -4.60
C GLY A 70 18.47 -3.13 -3.77
N GLU A 71 18.40 -1.80 -3.60
CA GLU A 71 19.36 -1.02 -2.84
C GLU A 71 18.71 -0.40 -1.59
N PRO A 72 19.39 -0.37 -0.43
CA PRO A 72 18.82 0.13 0.82
C PRO A 72 18.58 1.65 0.83
N LYS A 73 19.22 2.40 -0.08
CA LYS A 73 18.99 3.84 -0.26
C LYS A 73 18.51 4.11 -1.67
N VAL A 74 17.24 4.50 -1.79
CA VAL A 74 16.65 4.80 -3.09
C VAL A 74 16.71 6.30 -3.34
N GLY A 75 17.54 6.70 -4.31
CA GLY A 75 17.48 8.07 -4.85
C GLY A 75 16.41 8.18 -5.94
N ILE A 76 15.95 9.40 -6.25
CA ILE A 76 15.02 9.64 -7.39
C ILE A 76 15.56 9.06 -8.71
N LYS A 77 16.88 9.01 -8.88
CA LYS A 77 17.54 8.35 -10.02
C LYS A 77 17.33 6.84 -10.01
N THR A 78 17.46 6.19 -8.86
CA THR A 78 17.22 4.75 -8.66
C THR A 78 15.76 4.40 -8.92
N ILE A 79 14.81 5.24 -8.47
CA ILE A 79 13.37 5.09 -8.79
C ILE A 79 13.17 5.07 -10.31
N LYS A 80 13.77 6.03 -11.05
CA LYS A 80 13.67 6.10 -12.51
C LYS A 80 14.42 4.98 -13.25
N GLN A 81 15.45 4.38 -12.65
CA GLN A 81 16.28 3.35 -13.28
C GLN A 81 15.76 1.94 -13.04
N GLY A 82 15.35 1.62 -11.80
CA GLY A 82 14.88 0.29 -11.37
C GLY A 82 13.47 -0.09 -11.83
N MET A 83 12.75 0.83 -12.45
CA MET A 83 11.45 0.54 -13.04
C MET A 83 11.57 -0.30 -14.31
N THR A 84 10.63 -1.21 -14.53
CA THR A 84 10.46 -1.86 -15.83
C THR A 84 10.08 -0.81 -16.89
N PRO A 85 10.35 -1.03 -18.19
CA PRO A 85 9.93 -0.09 -19.25
C PRO A 85 8.43 0.24 -19.20
N SER A 86 7.59 -0.73 -18.83
CA SER A 86 6.15 -0.54 -18.61
C SER A 86 5.87 0.43 -17.46
N ALA A 87 6.56 0.27 -16.32
CA ALA A 87 6.43 1.16 -15.18
C ALA A 87 6.94 2.58 -15.49
N LYS A 88 8.00 2.71 -16.29
CA LYS A 88 8.49 4.02 -16.77
C LYS A 88 7.48 4.70 -17.69
N GLN A 89 6.82 3.94 -18.56
CA GLN A 89 5.78 4.48 -19.43
C GLN A 89 4.57 4.94 -18.60
N SER A 90 4.09 4.09 -17.69
CA SER A 90 3.03 4.45 -16.75
C SER A 90 3.39 5.67 -15.90
N MET A 91 4.67 5.84 -15.50
CA MET A 91 5.21 7.02 -14.78
C MET A 91 5.23 8.32 -15.61
N VAL A 92 5.39 8.21 -16.93
CA VAL A 92 5.38 9.39 -17.82
C VAL A 92 3.94 9.79 -18.11
N ASP A 93 3.05 8.81 -18.27
CA ASP A 93 1.66 9.03 -18.66
C ASP A 93 0.79 9.64 -17.53
N MET A 94 1.15 9.46 -16.25
CA MET A 94 0.37 10.03 -15.12
C MET A 94 1.10 11.17 -14.35
N ALA A 95 2.21 11.70 -14.87
CA ALA A 95 2.81 12.92 -14.32
C ALA A 95 1.94 14.14 -14.70
N PRO A 96 1.65 15.08 -13.78
CA PRO A 96 2.32 15.37 -12.51
C PRO A 96 1.60 14.86 -11.23
N LYS A 97 0.66 13.92 -11.32
CA LYS A 97 -0.26 13.61 -10.18
C LYS A 97 0.26 12.56 -9.19
N TYR A 98 1.49 12.07 -9.29
CA TYR A 98 2.00 11.04 -8.37
C TYR A 98 2.14 11.52 -6.93
N VAL A 99 1.66 10.69 -6.02
CA VAL A 99 1.89 10.83 -4.58
C VAL A 99 2.80 9.68 -4.13
N PRO A 100 4.12 9.92 -3.93
CA PRO A 100 5.00 8.88 -3.43
C PRO A 100 4.69 8.59 -1.96
N GLU A 101 4.59 7.30 -1.63
CA GLU A 101 4.53 6.79 -0.26
C GLU A 101 5.73 5.87 -0.04
N GLN A 102 6.37 6.00 1.13
CA GLN A 102 7.54 5.21 1.50
C GLN A 102 7.21 4.40 2.74
N PHE A 103 7.51 3.11 2.68
CA PHE A 103 7.38 2.18 3.81
C PHE A 103 8.72 1.51 4.06
N LEU A 104 9.07 1.31 5.33
CA LEU A 104 10.20 0.47 5.69
C LEU A 104 9.77 -0.99 5.67
N GLN A 105 10.63 -1.88 5.19
CA GLN A 105 10.35 -3.32 5.15
C GLN A 105 9.90 -3.85 6.52
N GLN A 106 10.56 -3.40 7.60
CA GLN A 106 10.23 -3.79 8.97
C GLN A 106 8.82 -3.39 9.42
N GLU A 107 8.26 -2.31 8.89
CA GLU A 107 6.91 -1.84 9.22
C GLU A 107 5.84 -2.71 8.55
N LEU A 108 6.17 -3.34 7.41
CA LEU A 108 5.25 -4.17 6.63
C LEU A 108 5.32 -5.66 6.99
N LEU A 109 6.24 -6.07 7.87
CA LEU A 109 6.33 -7.47 8.32
C LEU A 109 5.12 -7.91 9.15
N ILE A 110 4.47 -6.95 9.80
CA ILE A 110 3.30 -7.17 10.65
C ILE A 110 2.22 -6.21 10.20
N ASN A 111 1.06 -6.74 9.83
CA ASN A 111 -0.11 -5.90 9.59
C ASN A 111 -0.63 -5.39 10.93
N ILE A 112 -0.43 -4.11 11.21
CA ILE A 112 -0.83 -3.48 12.47
C ILE A 112 -2.36 -3.45 12.63
N THR A 113 -3.14 -3.51 11.55
CA THR A 113 -4.62 -3.46 11.64
C THR A 113 -5.22 -4.78 12.11
N GLU A 114 -4.47 -5.87 12.06
CA GLU A 114 -4.87 -7.18 12.59
C GLU A 114 -4.59 -7.33 14.09
N TYR A 115 -3.89 -6.36 14.71
CA TYR A 115 -3.54 -6.43 16.12
C TYR A 115 -4.77 -6.24 17.02
N GLU A 116 -4.93 -7.06 18.05
CA GLU A 116 -6.13 -7.10 18.92
C GLU A 116 -6.48 -5.73 19.53
N LEU A 117 -5.46 -4.94 19.89
CA LEU A 117 -5.63 -3.62 20.50
C LEU A 117 -5.91 -2.50 19.48
N VAL A 118 -5.82 -2.77 18.19
CA VAL A 118 -6.07 -1.79 17.13
C VAL A 118 -7.53 -1.93 16.68
N PRO A 119 -8.40 -0.94 16.97
CA PRO A 119 -9.79 -1.02 16.54
C PRO A 119 -9.91 -0.95 15.02
N LYS A 120 -11.06 -1.34 14.49
CA LYS A 120 -11.34 -1.19 13.05
C LYS A 120 -11.50 0.29 12.71
N HIS A 121 -10.71 0.76 11.75
CA HIS A 121 -10.79 2.11 11.21
C HIS A 121 -11.46 2.05 9.84
N MET A 122 -12.36 2.99 9.56
CA MET A 122 -13.03 3.13 8.27
C MET A 122 -12.90 4.58 7.82
N VAL A 123 -12.47 4.79 6.57
CA VAL A 123 -12.39 6.13 5.97
C VAL A 123 -13.79 6.56 5.58
N MET A 124 -14.21 7.74 6.05
CA MET A 124 -15.49 8.33 5.68
C MET A 124 -15.36 9.14 4.39
N THR A 125 -16.39 9.10 3.56
CA THR A 125 -16.55 9.96 2.38
C THR A 125 -16.80 11.41 2.80
N LYS A 126 -16.61 12.36 1.87
CA LYS A 126 -16.84 13.79 2.16
C LYS A 126 -18.30 14.07 2.48
N GLU A 127 -19.20 13.34 1.85
CA GLU A 127 -20.64 13.38 2.04
C GLU A 127 -21.00 12.92 3.46
N GLU A 128 -20.45 11.78 3.90
CA GLU A 128 -20.67 11.25 5.25
C GLU A 128 -20.09 12.17 6.33
N VAL A 129 -18.91 12.76 6.10
CA VAL A 129 -18.32 13.74 7.02
C VAL A 129 -19.23 14.97 7.15
N THR A 130 -19.76 15.47 6.03
CA THR A 130 -20.67 16.62 6.03
C THR A 130 -21.96 16.31 6.79
N GLU A 131 -22.52 15.11 6.59
CA GLU A 131 -23.70 14.66 7.32
C GLU A 131 -23.43 14.52 8.83
N LEU A 132 -22.27 13.97 9.21
CA LEU A 132 -21.85 13.83 10.60
C LEU A 132 -21.76 15.20 11.30
N LEU A 133 -21.07 16.15 10.66
CA LEU A 133 -20.91 17.51 11.19
C LEU A 133 -22.26 18.21 11.33
N ALA A 134 -23.15 18.06 10.35
CA ALA A 134 -24.50 18.63 10.40
C ALA A 134 -25.35 18.00 11.52
N ARG A 135 -25.32 16.67 11.66
CA ARG A 135 -26.10 15.91 12.66
C ARG A 135 -25.73 16.29 14.08
N TYR A 136 -24.43 16.39 14.37
CA TYR A 136 -23.93 16.74 15.70
C TYR A 136 -23.72 18.25 15.89
N LYS A 137 -23.96 19.06 14.86
CA LYS A 137 -23.75 20.52 14.85
C LYS A 137 -22.32 20.90 15.28
N LEU A 138 -21.34 20.15 14.77
CA LEU A 138 -19.93 20.30 15.07
C LEU A 138 -19.19 21.02 13.93
N GLN A 139 -18.08 21.65 14.29
CA GLN A 139 -17.04 22.08 13.37
C GLN A 139 -15.95 21.01 13.30
N GLU A 140 -15.27 20.88 12.16
CA GLU A 140 -14.19 19.92 11.97
C GLU A 140 -13.08 20.05 13.04
N SER A 141 -12.82 21.28 13.49
CA SER A 141 -11.83 21.57 14.53
C SER A 141 -12.14 20.96 15.90
N GLN A 142 -13.40 20.56 16.15
CA GLN A 142 -13.87 19.98 17.40
C GLN A 142 -13.78 18.45 17.41
N LEU A 143 -13.49 17.82 16.27
CA LEU A 143 -13.32 16.38 16.20
C LEU A 143 -11.99 15.95 16.86
N PRO A 144 -11.95 14.78 17.51
CA PRO A 144 -10.70 14.18 17.95
C PRO A 144 -9.72 14.05 16.78
N ARG A 145 -8.46 14.42 17.00
CA ARG A 145 -7.43 14.41 15.96
C ARG A 145 -6.61 13.12 16.02
N ILE A 146 -6.37 12.54 14.85
CA ILE A 146 -5.38 11.48 14.64
C ILE A 146 -4.11 12.09 14.05
N GLN A 147 -2.94 11.61 14.47
CA GLN A 147 -1.67 12.08 13.93
C GLN A 147 -1.43 11.42 12.56
N ALA A 148 -1.10 12.23 11.55
CA ALA A 148 -0.81 11.75 10.20
C ALA A 148 0.41 10.81 10.14
N TRP A 149 1.36 10.97 11.06
CA TRP A 149 2.56 10.12 11.19
C TRP A 149 2.37 8.93 12.16
N GLY A 150 1.16 8.71 12.68
CA GLY A 150 0.88 7.52 13.50
C GLY A 150 0.85 6.26 12.63
N PRO A 151 1.01 5.04 13.16
CA PRO A 151 1.13 3.82 12.34
C PRO A 151 -0.08 3.56 11.42
N VAL A 152 -1.30 3.89 11.89
CA VAL A 152 -2.56 3.57 11.19
C VAL A 152 -2.86 4.54 10.03
N ALA A 153 -2.51 5.82 10.14
CA ALA A 153 -2.87 6.81 9.12
C ALA A 153 -2.22 6.54 7.75
N PRO A 154 -0.91 6.20 7.68
CA PRO A 154 -0.26 5.74 6.45
C PRO A 154 -0.88 4.45 5.91
N HIS A 155 -1.41 3.53 6.73
CA HIS A 155 -2.08 2.32 6.22
C HIS A 155 -3.25 2.68 5.29
N PHE A 156 -4.05 3.68 5.66
CA PHE A 156 -5.21 4.12 4.88
C PHE A 156 -4.90 5.23 3.85
N GLY A 157 -3.66 5.71 3.76
CA GLY A 157 -3.29 6.78 2.82
C GLY A 157 -3.91 8.15 3.14
N ILE A 158 -4.34 8.36 4.40
CA ILE A 158 -4.99 9.60 4.83
C ILE A 158 -3.92 10.67 5.10
N LYS A 159 -4.20 11.91 4.69
CA LYS A 159 -3.34 13.09 4.92
C LYS A 159 -4.10 14.20 5.62
#